data_AF-A0A2D9IWJ5-F1
#
_entry.id   AF-A0A2D9IWJ5-F1
#
_cell.length_a   1.000
_cell.length_b   1.000
_cell.length_c   1.000
_cell.angle_alpha   90.00
_cell.angle_beta   90.00
_cell.angle_gamma   90.00
#
_symmetry.space_group_name_H-M   'P 1'
#
loop_
_entity.id
_entity.type
_entity.pdbx_description
1 polymer ?
#
loop_
_entity_poly.entity_id
_entity_poly.type
_entity_poly.pdbx_seq_one_letter_code
_entity_poly.pdbx_strand_id
1 'polypeptide(L)'
;MILGGKESGQSVTEKVAEYIIGHVSNSSLENPIIKIDPIFGIDMSVTKHVLMLWIVAIIVSLCVIIPIRKHTRQKNFNPSTASSAIEAIVQYIRDSIVAPNVGPKWVNTWTPLILTFFFFILCANGLGMVPFFDLLGVINKVVPSDFV
;
A
#
# COMPACT_ATOMS: atom_id res chain seq x y z
N MET A 1 5.36 -46.66 -40.69
CA MET A 1 4.45 -46.33 -39.59
C MET A 1 4.91 -47.08 -38.35
N ILE A 2 5.67 -46.43 -37.46
CA ILE A 2 5.94 -46.90 -36.10
C ILE A 2 5.56 -45.73 -35.20
N LEU A 3 4.39 -45.84 -34.55
CA LEU A 3 3.98 -44.97 -33.45
C LEU A 3 4.66 -45.50 -32.19
N GLY A 4 5.72 -44.83 -31.74
CA GLY A 4 6.24 -44.97 -30.39
C GLY A 4 5.53 -43.96 -29.49
N GLY A 5 4.59 -44.43 -28.67
CA GLY A 5 3.88 -43.63 -27.69
C GLY A 5 4.83 -43.03 -26.65
N LYS A 6 4.85 -41.70 -26.57
CA LYS A 6 5.39 -40.96 -25.43
C LYS A 6 4.33 -40.98 -24.32
N GLU A 7 4.35 -42.02 -23.49
CA GLU A 7 3.70 -41.96 -22.18
C GLU A 7 4.64 -41.23 -21.22
N SER A 8 4.38 -39.93 -21.02
CA SER A 8 5.11 -39.08 -20.08
C SER A 8 4.66 -39.38 -18.65
N GLY A 9 5.31 -40.35 -18.01
CA GLY A 9 5.29 -40.49 -16.55
C GLY A 9 5.99 -39.28 -15.92
N GLN A 10 5.20 -38.29 -15.48
CA GLN A 10 5.73 -37.17 -14.70
C GLN A 10 6.38 -37.70 -13.42
N SER A 11 7.69 -37.46 -13.26
CA SER A 11 8.44 -37.81 -12.06
C SER A 11 7.84 -37.12 -10.84
N VAL A 12 7.75 -37.82 -9.71
CA VAL A 12 7.26 -37.26 -8.44
C VAL A 12 8.06 -36.02 -8.03
N THR A 13 9.35 -35.98 -8.38
CA THR A 13 10.20 -34.79 -8.19
C THR A 13 9.75 -33.59 -9.02
N GLU A 14 9.25 -33.80 -10.25
CA GLU A 14 8.68 -32.74 -11.09
C GLU A 14 7.41 -32.17 -10.46
N LYS A 15 6.49 -33.04 -10.01
CA LYS A 15 5.24 -32.62 -9.35
C LYS A 15 5.49 -31.89 -8.04
N VAL A 16 6.47 -32.34 -7.27
CA VAL A 16 6.84 -31.70 -6.00
C VAL A 16 7.58 -30.38 -6.25
N ALA A 17 8.46 -30.32 -7.25
CA ALA A 17 9.11 -29.08 -7.66
C ALA A 17 8.08 -28.04 -8.13
N GLU A 18 7.11 -28.45 -8.96
CA GLU A 18 6.04 -27.59 -9.47
C GLU A 18 5.11 -27.11 -8.33
N TYR A 19 4.77 -27.98 -7.38
CA TYR A 19 3.99 -27.60 -6.19
C TYR A 19 4.74 -26.64 -5.26
N ILE A 20 6.04 -26.87 -5.02
CA ILE A 20 6.88 -26.02 -4.17
C ILE A 20 7.11 -24.65 -4.85
N ILE A 21 7.43 -24.64 -6.14
CA ILE A 21 7.61 -23.40 -6.90
C ILE A 21 6.29 -22.60 -6.92
N GLY A 22 5.14 -23.26 -7.12
CA GLY A 22 3.84 -22.60 -7.05
C GLY A 22 3.52 -21.99 -5.68
N HIS A 23 3.86 -22.70 -4.59
CA HIS A 23 3.63 -22.20 -3.23
C HIS A 23 4.54 -21.03 -2.83
N VAL A 24 5.80 -21.03 -3.30
CA VAL A 24 6.80 -20.00 -2.95
C VAL A 24 6.72 -18.78 -3.88
N SER A 25 6.44 -19.00 -5.17
CA SER A 25 6.38 -17.92 -6.16
C SER A 25 5.26 -16.94 -5.86
N ASN A 26 4.13 -17.42 -5.30
CA ASN A 26 2.89 -16.65 -5.08
C ASN A 26 2.72 -15.57 -6.15
N SER A 27 2.84 -16.01 -7.41
CA SER A 27 2.98 -15.17 -8.57
C SER A 27 1.67 -14.43 -8.73
N SER A 28 1.63 -13.21 -8.22
CA SER A 28 0.44 -12.36 -8.15
C SER A 28 -0.17 -12.00 -9.52
N LEU A 29 0.45 -12.49 -10.61
CA LEU A 29 0.00 -12.41 -12.00
C LEU A 29 -0.87 -13.59 -12.47
N GLU A 30 -0.93 -14.71 -11.75
CA GLU A 30 -1.67 -15.90 -12.24
C GLU A 30 -3.19 -15.79 -12.01
N ASN A 31 -3.63 -14.95 -11.07
CA ASN A 31 -5.05 -14.63 -10.83
C ASN A 31 -5.24 -13.13 -10.54
N PRO A 32 -5.12 -12.25 -11.54
CA PRO A 32 -5.48 -10.85 -11.39
C PRO A 32 -6.97 -10.74 -11.09
N ILE A 33 -7.34 -9.86 -10.16
CA ILE A 33 -8.74 -9.65 -9.77
C ILE A 33 -9.50 -9.04 -10.96
N ILE A 34 -8.84 -8.15 -11.71
CA ILE A 34 -9.37 -7.52 -12.91
C ILE A 34 -8.26 -7.53 -13.97
N LYS A 35 -8.47 -8.28 -15.05
CA LYS A 35 -7.61 -8.20 -16.25
C LYS A 35 -8.02 -6.95 -17.02
N ILE A 36 -7.06 -6.07 -17.26
CA ILE A 36 -7.23 -4.92 -18.16
C ILE A 36 -6.43 -5.24 -19.41
N ASP A 37 -7.02 -5.06 -20.59
CA ASP A 37 -6.30 -5.29 -21.83
C ASP A 37 -5.01 -4.45 -21.88
N PRO A 38 -3.89 -5.02 -22.34
CA PRO A 38 -2.60 -4.35 -22.29
C PRO A 38 -2.62 -3.07 -23.12
N ILE A 39 -2.35 -1.95 -22.47
CA ILE A 39 -2.24 -0.64 -23.09
C ILE A 39 -0.77 -0.48 -23.49
N PHE A 40 -0.48 -0.28 -24.78
CA PHE A 40 0.89 -0.15 -25.31
C PHE A 40 1.83 -1.36 -25.04
N GLY A 41 1.27 -2.56 -24.81
CA GLY A 41 2.05 -3.77 -24.51
C GLY A 41 2.46 -3.91 -23.04
N ILE A 42 1.95 -3.03 -22.17
CA ILE A 42 2.11 -3.14 -20.71
C ILE A 42 0.82 -3.75 -20.14
N ASP A 43 0.95 -4.91 -19.50
CA ASP A 43 -0.17 -5.56 -18.81
C ASP A 43 -0.47 -4.81 -17.50
N MET A 44 -1.54 -4.00 -17.53
CA MET A 44 -2.00 -3.20 -16.40
C MET A 44 -2.98 -3.96 -15.50
N SER A 45 -2.94 -5.29 -15.51
CA SER A 45 -3.80 -6.14 -14.69
C SER A 45 -3.70 -5.79 -13.19
N VAL A 46 -4.87 -5.58 -12.56
CA VAL A 46 -4.94 -5.23 -11.13
C VAL A 46 -4.77 -6.51 -10.30
N THR A 47 -3.57 -6.66 -9.74
CA THR A 47 -3.24 -7.74 -8.81
C THR A 47 -3.68 -7.41 -7.39
N LYS A 48 -3.73 -8.42 -6.51
CA LYS A 48 -4.02 -8.23 -5.07
C LYS A 48 -3.11 -7.19 -4.41
N HIS A 49 -1.83 -7.14 -4.82
CA HIS A 49 -0.87 -6.16 -4.32
C HIS A 49 -1.13 -4.75 -4.84
N VAL A 50 -1.53 -4.59 -6.11
CA VAL A 50 -1.89 -3.28 -6.67
C VAL A 50 -3.13 -2.71 -5.96
N LEU A 51 -4.14 -3.56 -5.71
CA LEU A 51 -5.32 -3.19 -4.95
C LEU A 51 -4.97 -2.80 -3.50
N MET A 52 -4.06 -3.53 -2.85
CA MET A 52 -3.55 -3.17 -1.52
C MET A 52 -2.85 -1.80 -1.53
N LEU A 53 -2.02 -1.53 -2.55
CA LEU A 53 -1.37 -0.23 -2.72
C LEU A 53 -2.37 0.91 -2.85
N TRP A 54 -3.48 0.69 -3.58
CA TRP A 54 -4.55 1.69 -3.69
C TRP A 54 -5.28 1.93 -2.36
N ILE A 55 -5.57 0.87 -1.60
CA ILE A 55 -6.16 1.00 -0.26
C ILE A 55 -5.24 1.81 0.66
N VAL A 56 -3.94 1.49 0.68
CA VAL A 56 -2.94 2.25 1.45
C VAL A 56 -2.89 3.71 0.99
N ALA A 57 -2.86 3.97 -0.33
CA ALA A 57 -2.84 5.32 -0.86
C ALA A 57 -4.07 6.14 -0.46
N ILE A 58 -5.28 5.54 -0.49
CA ILE A 58 -6.52 6.20 -0.06
C ILE A 58 -6.49 6.50 1.44
N ILE A 59 -6.12 5.53 2.28
CA ILE A 59 -6.09 5.72 3.73
C ILE A 59 -5.07 6.79 4.12
N VAL A 60 -3.88 6.74 3.53
CA VAL A 60 -2.84 7.74 3.79
C VAL A 60 -3.27 9.13 3.30
N SER A 61 -3.88 9.21 2.11
CA SER A 61 -4.46 10.46 1.60
C SER A 61 -5.51 11.03 2.55
N LEU A 62 -6.40 10.21 3.10
CA LEU A 62 -7.35 10.63 4.13
C LEU A 62 -6.66 11.07 5.42
N CYS A 63 -5.69 10.31 5.92
CA CYS A 63 -4.93 10.65 7.13
C CYS A 63 -4.16 11.97 7.02
N VAL A 64 -3.72 12.38 5.83
CA VAL A 64 -3.02 13.65 5.61
C VAL A 64 -4.02 14.78 5.32
N ILE A 65 -4.98 14.56 4.43
CA ILE A 65 -5.93 15.59 3.97
C ILE A 65 -6.88 16.01 5.08
N ILE A 66 -7.38 15.08 5.91
CA ILE A 66 -8.35 15.37 6.97
C ILE A 66 -7.79 16.36 8.01
N PRO A 67 -6.61 16.14 8.63
CA PRO A 67 -6.05 17.09 9.59
C PRO A 67 -5.68 18.43 8.96
N ILE A 68 -5.15 18.45 7.72
CA ILE A 68 -4.86 19.69 6.99
C ILE A 68 -6.17 20.48 6.77
N ARG A 69 -7.21 19.83 6.27
CA ARG A 69 -8.52 20.46 6.02
C ARG A 69 -9.18 20.93 7.32
N LYS A 70 -9.02 20.18 8.41
CA LYS A 70 -9.49 20.57 9.75
C LYS A 70 -8.72 21.77 10.28
N HIS A 71 -7.44 21.91 9.98
CA HIS A 71 -6.63 23.06 10.36
C HIS A 71 -7.04 24.32 9.56
N THR A 72 -7.19 24.21 8.23
CA THR A 72 -7.59 25.35 7.38
C THR A 72 -9.02 25.88 7.67
N ARG A 73 -9.94 25.04 8.15
CA ARG A 73 -11.33 25.45 8.45
C ARG A 73 -11.50 26.13 9.81
N GLN A 74 -10.48 26.19 10.66
CA GLN A 74 -10.58 26.84 11.96
C GLN A 74 -10.50 28.36 11.80
N LYS A 75 -11.63 29.05 12.05
CA LYS A 75 -11.74 30.53 12.05
C LYS A 75 -11.21 31.17 13.33
N ASN A 76 -11.17 30.43 14.44
CA ASN A 76 -10.69 30.88 15.74
C ASN A 76 -9.54 29.98 16.18
N PHE A 77 -8.42 30.58 16.59
CA PHE A 77 -7.26 29.87 17.11
C PHE A 77 -7.58 29.34 18.51
N ASN A 78 -8.12 28.12 18.60
CA ASN A 78 -8.26 27.41 19.87
C ASN A 78 -7.23 26.26 19.90
N PRO A 79 -6.13 26.39 20.67
CA PRO A 79 -5.08 25.38 20.69
C PRO A 79 -5.60 24.11 21.38
N SER A 80 -6.15 23.20 20.58
CA SER A 80 -6.44 21.84 21.02
C SER A 80 -5.11 21.10 21.23
N THR A 81 -5.03 20.25 22.26
CA THR A 81 -3.83 19.44 22.58
C THR A 81 -3.29 18.69 21.36
N ALA A 82 -4.18 18.19 20.50
CA ALA A 82 -3.78 17.51 19.26
C ALA A 82 -3.20 18.48 18.21
N SER A 83 -3.68 19.72 18.14
CA SER A 83 -3.15 20.74 17.22
C SER A 83 -1.75 21.18 17.64
N SER A 84 -1.52 21.37 18.94
CA SER A 84 -0.19 21.73 19.45
C SER A 84 0.84 20.62 19.24
N ALA A 85 0.45 19.35 19.38
CA ALA A 85 1.33 18.23 19.06
C ALA A 85 1.70 18.18 17.57
N ILE A 86 0.72 18.37 16.68
CA ILE A 86 0.98 18.45 15.23
C ILE A 86 1.90 19.62 14.90
N GLU A 87 1.66 20.79 15.48
CA GLU A 87 2.49 21.97 15.28
C GLU A 87 3.94 21.73 15.72
N ALA A 88 4.16 21.11 16.89
CA ALA A 88 5.50 20.76 17.36
C ALA A 88 6.22 19.79 16.41
N ILE A 89 5.53 18.80 15.86
CA ILE A 89 6.08 17.86 14.87
C ILE A 89 6.45 18.60 13.58
N VAL A 90 5.58 19.48 13.09
CA VAL A 90 5.82 20.26 11.87
C VAL A 90 7.01 21.20 12.04
N GLN A 91 7.10 21.91 13.17
CA GLN A 91 8.24 22.76 13.49
C GLN A 91 9.54 21.96 13.60
N TYR A 92 9.52 20.80 14.26
CA TYR A 92 10.67 19.91 14.35
C TYR A 92 11.18 19.47 12.97
N ILE A 93 10.28 18.99 12.10
CA ILE A 93 10.65 18.57 10.75
C ILE A 93 11.20 19.76 9.95
N ARG A 94 10.56 20.93 10.03
CA ARG A 94 11.00 22.13 9.32
C ARG A 94 12.39 22.58 9.75
N ASP A 95 12.60 22.74 11.05
CA ASP A 95 13.77 23.44 11.57
C ASP A 95 14.95 22.49 11.83
N SER A 96 14.68 21.23 12.23
CA SER A 96 15.73 20.25 12.54
C SER A 96 16.08 19.35 11.36
N ILE A 97 15.18 19.17 10.39
CA ILE A 97 15.42 18.27 9.24
C ILE A 97 15.53 19.10 7.95
N VAL A 98 14.54 19.91 7.60
CA VAL A 98 14.51 20.57 6.28
C VAL A 98 15.49 21.74 6.21
N ALA A 99 15.50 22.62 7.22
CA ALA A 99 16.36 23.80 7.24
C ALA A 99 17.86 23.51 7.05
N PRO A 100 18.47 22.55 7.78
CA PRO A 100 19.89 22.26 7.60
C PRO A 100 20.22 21.57 6.27
N ASN A 101 19.27 20.85 5.66
CA ASN A 101 19.52 20.07 4.45
C ASN A 101 19.25 20.82 3.14
N VAL A 102 18.24 21.69 3.11
CA VAL A 102 17.79 22.38 1.88
C VAL A 102 18.22 23.86 1.84
N GLY A 103 18.59 24.41 3.00
CA GLY A 103 19.01 25.79 3.16
C GLY A 103 17.86 26.80 3.28
N PRO A 104 18.09 27.95 3.94
CA PRO A 104 17.05 28.88 4.41
C PRO A 104 16.17 29.46 3.30
N LYS A 105 16.67 29.56 2.06
CA LYS A 105 15.92 30.08 0.91
C LYS A 105 14.77 29.17 0.48
N TRP A 106 14.92 27.87 0.66
CA TRP A 106 14.03 26.85 0.08
C TRP A 106 13.20 26.09 1.12
N VAL A 107 13.45 26.31 2.41
CA VAL A 107 12.77 25.60 3.51
C VAL A 107 11.26 25.62 3.34
N ASN A 108 10.65 26.80 3.19
CA ASN A 108 9.19 26.90 3.11
C ASN A 108 8.59 26.23 1.86
N THR A 109 9.37 26.06 0.78
CA THR A 109 8.94 25.36 -0.43
C THR A 109 9.03 23.86 -0.28
N TRP A 110 10.06 23.35 0.39
CA TRP A 110 10.32 21.91 0.53
C TRP A 110 9.69 21.28 1.77
N THR A 111 9.45 22.06 2.82
CA THR A 111 8.80 21.58 4.05
C THR A 111 7.48 20.87 3.79
N PRO A 112 6.52 21.40 3.00
CA PRO A 112 5.26 20.71 2.75
C PRO A 112 5.44 19.34 2.07
N LEU A 113 6.40 19.23 1.16
CA LEU A 113 6.68 17.98 0.43
C LEU A 113 7.33 16.93 1.34
N ILE A 114 8.35 17.33 2.11
CA ILE A 114 9.02 16.46 3.08
C ILE A 114 8.02 15.98 4.16
N LEU A 115 7.18 16.89 4.65
CA LEU A 115 6.15 16.59 5.63
C LEU A 115 5.14 15.56 5.08
N THR A 116 4.76 15.70 3.80
CA THR A 116 3.88 14.73 3.12
C THR A 116 4.53 13.34 3.07
N PHE A 117 5.81 13.25 2.71
CA PHE A 117 6.52 11.97 2.70
C PHE A 117 6.69 11.38 4.11
N PHE A 118 7.00 12.19 5.11
CA PHE A 118 7.12 11.75 6.48
C PHE A 118 5.83 11.08 6.97
N PHE A 119 4.68 11.76 6.86
CA PHE A 119 3.40 11.19 7.27
C PHE A 119 2.98 10.02 6.38
N PHE A 120 3.27 10.07 5.07
CA PHE A 120 2.97 8.96 4.17
C PHE A 120 3.70 7.69 4.59
N ILE A 121 5.01 7.77 4.81
CA ILE A 121 5.85 6.63 5.20
C ILE A 121 5.48 6.16 6.61
N LEU A 122 5.26 7.07 7.55
CA LEU A 122 4.87 6.74 8.93
C LEU A 122 3.54 5.96 8.96
N CYS A 123 2.52 6.46 8.25
CA CYS A 123 1.22 5.81 8.18
C CYS A 123 1.28 4.51 7.40
N ALA A 124 2.03 4.45 6.29
CA ALA A 124 2.19 3.22 5.50
C ALA A 124 2.84 2.10 6.34
N ASN A 125 3.89 2.42 7.10
CA ASN A 125 4.53 1.45 7.99
C ASN A 125 3.64 1.07 9.18
N GLY A 126 2.91 2.03 9.76
CA GLY A 126 1.94 1.76 10.82
C GLY A 126 0.81 0.83 10.38
N LEU A 127 0.26 1.06 9.18
CA LEU A 127 -0.76 0.20 8.58
C LEU A 127 -0.19 -1.14 8.13
N GLY A 128 1.06 -1.20 7.68
CA GLY A 128 1.73 -2.44 7.31
C GLY A 128 1.86 -3.43 8.47
N MET A 129 1.84 -2.96 9.72
CA MET A 129 1.79 -3.82 10.91
C MET A 129 0.40 -4.41 11.18
N VAL A 130 -0.66 -3.87 10.57
CA VAL A 130 -2.02 -4.38 10.74
C VAL A 130 -2.29 -5.44 9.67
N PRO A 131 -2.57 -6.71 10.06
CA PRO A 131 -2.85 -7.78 9.12
C PRO A 131 -4.29 -7.66 8.58
N PHE A 132 -4.52 -6.67 7.70
CA PHE A 132 -5.84 -6.41 7.13
C PHE A 132 -6.43 -7.60 6.36
N PHE A 133 -5.58 -8.40 5.71
CA PHE A 133 -6.03 -9.59 4.97
C PHE A 133 -6.47 -10.73 5.88
N ASP A 134 -5.84 -10.91 7.04
CA ASP A 134 -6.28 -11.90 8.02
C ASP A 134 -7.65 -11.52 8.58
N LEU A 135 -7.87 -10.22 8.85
CA LEU A 135 -9.15 -9.71 9.30
C LEU A 135 -10.27 -9.92 8.26
N LEU A 136 -10.01 -9.64 6.99
CA LEU A 136 -10.97 -9.89 5.90
C LEU A 136 -11.24 -11.39 5.69
N GLY A 137 -10.22 -12.24 5.82
CA GLY A 137 -10.36 -13.69 5.75
C GLY A 137 -11.21 -14.25 6.89
N VAL A 138 -11.08 -13.70 8.10
CA VAL A 138 -11.92 -14.04 9.25
C VAL A 138 -13.36 -13.58 9.04
N ILE A 139 -13.58 -12.37 8.52
CA ILE A 139 -14.94 -11.88 8.21
C ILE A 139 -15.63 -12.79 7.17
N ASN A 140 -14.94 -13.18 6.11
CA ASN A 140 -15.49 -14.09 5.10
C ASN A 140 -15.78 -15.51 5.65
N LYS A 141 -15.07 -15.93 6.68
CA LYS A 141 -15.31 -17.22 7.36
C LYS A 141 -16.47 -17.15 8.36
N VAL A 142 -16.80 -15.96 8.85
CA VAL A 142 -17.84 -15.72 9.86
C VAL A 142 -19.16 -15.27 9.24
N VAL A 143 -19.13 -14.62 8.06
CA VAL A 143 -20.33 -14.26 7.30
C VAL A 143 -20.72 -15.45 6.40
N PRO A 144 -21.89 -16.08 6.61
CA PRO A 144 -22.40 -17.12 5.72
C PRO A 144 -22.52 -16.59 4.29
N SER A 145 -22.15 -17.41 3.31
CA SER A 145 -22.13 -17.11 1.88
C SER A 145 -23.53 -16.98 1.25
N ASP A 146 -24.52 -16.48 2.00
CA ASP A 146 -25.93 -16.47 1.62
C ASP A 146 -26.31 -15.22 0.80
N PHE A 147 -25.34 -14.37 0.45
CA PHE A 147 -25.62 -13.08 -0.18
C PHE A 147 -24.52 -12.61 -1.15
N VAL A 148 -24.17 -13.45 -2.13
CA VAL A 148 -23.84 -13.06 -3.53
C VAL A 148 -24.25 -14.20 -4.45
#